data_AF-A0A3L7J2Z4-F1
#
_entry.id   AF-A0A3L7J2Z4-F1
#
_cell.length_a   1.000
_cell.length_b   1.000
_cell.length_c   1.000
_cell.angle_alpha   90.00
_cell.angle_beta   90.00
_cell.angle_gamma   90.00
#
_symmetry.space_group_name_H-M   'P 1'
#
loop_
_entity.id
_entity.type
_entity.pdbx_description
1 polymer ?
#
loop_
_entity_poly.entity_id
_entity_poly.type
_entity_poly.pdbx_seq_one_letter_code
_entity_poly.pdbx_strand_id
1 'polypeptide(L)'
;MALRTALPGDPPPLLPAVLRPGTGPPPALAGRQSSKRGARFARLTCQTAPHDRHQDRHGASPLRRPQMAQYICLSCGSTETLDSMIPDCCSACGGSLVNVSRATAIAEKNDAFRRQSLTASNESAPIGRVVMTRAVAFESEAFQLAAMQAVAAQTAFEDDNDPYGEHDFGKVTALGKDLFWKIDLYDADYQYGTEDALDDAQTRRLLTIMFPEDY
;
A
#
# COMPACT_ATOMS: atom_id res chain seq x y z
N MET A 1 -42.37 55.20 32.45
CA MET A 1 -42.13 54.33 33.62
C MET A 1 -41.14 53.26 33.17
N ALA A 2 -40.02 53.14 33.87
CA ALA A 2 -38.70 52.76 33.31
C ALA A 2 -38.58 51.33 32.75
N LEU A 3 -37.94 51.22 31.57
CA LEU A 3 -37.26 50.03 31.09
C LEU A 3 -36.03 49.74 31.97
N ARG A 4 -35.83 48.47 32.37
CA ARG A 4 -34.54 47.96 32.84
C ARG A 4 -34.01 46.97 31.80
N THR A 5 -33.08 47.45 30.99
CA THR A 5 -32.17 46.68 30.13
C THR A 5 -31.23 45.84 31.00
N ALA A 6 -31.16 44.53 30.74
CA ALA A 6 -30.14 43.64 31.26
C ALA A 6 -28.82 43.90 30.53
N LEU A 7 -27.72 44.02 31.27
CA LEU A 7 -26.36 44.14 30.73
C LEU A 7 -25.83 42.76 30.31
N PRO A 8 -25.08 42.64 29.20
CA PRO A 8 -24.41 41.40 28.81
C PRO A 8 -23.04 41.31 29.50
N GLY A 9 -22.76 40.23 30.23
CA GLY A 9 -21.42 40.04 30.80
C GLY A 9 -21.23 38.99 31.90
N ASP A 10 -22.29 38.37 32.44
CA ASP A 10 -22.09 37.36 33.49
C ASP A 10 -21.76 35.97 32.90
N PRO A 11 -20.62 35.36 33.28
CA PRO A 11 -20.34 33.97 32.93
C PRO A 11 -21.29 33.03 33.69
N PRO A 12 -21.74 31.92 33.07
CA PRO A 12 -22.65 30.99 33.72
C PRO A 12 -22.02 30.35 34.96
N PRO A 13 -22.83 30.05 36.00
CA PRO A 13 -22.32 29.44 37.22
C PRO A 13 -21.74 28.04 36.93
N LEU A 14 -20.54 27.79 37.44
CA LEU A 14 -19.85 26.51 37.35
C LEU A 14 -20.65 25.45 38.12
N LEU A 15 -21.06 24.40 37.42
CA LEU A 15 -21.66 23.20 38.02
C LEU A 15 -20.66 22.52 38.97
N PRO A 16 -21.10 21.95 40.10
CA PRO A 16 -20.21 21.21 40.98
C PRO A 16 -19.67 19.96 40.27
N ALA A 17 -18.36 19.77 40.37
CA ALA A 17 -17.65 18.62 39.82
C ALA A 17 -18.22 17.31 40.39
N VAL A 18 -18.81 16.49 39.52
CA VAL A 18 -19.14 15.10 39.84
C VAL A 18 -17.83 14.33 39.97
N LEU A 19 -17.47 13.98 41.20
CA LEU A 19 -16.39 13.05 41.50
C LEU A 19 -16.68 11.72 40.79
N ARG A 20 -15.93 11.41 39.73
CA ARG A 20 -15.92 10.08 39.13
C ARG A 20 -15.20 9.12 40.10
N PRO A 21 -15.76 7.95 40.42
CA PRO A 21 -15.02 6.92 41.13
C PRO A 21 -13.82 6.48 40.27
N GLY A 22 -12.64 6.48 40.89
CA GLY A 22 -11.37 6.19 40.23
C GLY A 22 -11.33 4.78 39.64
N THR A 23 -11.07 4.71 38.34
CA THR A 23 -10.56 3.49 37.70
C THR A 23 -9.08 3.40 38.04
N GLY A 24 -8.74 2.54 39.00
CA GLY A 24 -7.35 2.16 39.27
C GLY A 24 -6.69 1.54 38.04
N PRO A 25 -5.35 1.55 37.98
CA PRO A 25 -4.61 0.95 36.88
C PRO A 25 -4.91 -0.56 36.79
N PRO A 26 -5.02 -1.13 35.58
CA PRO A 26 -5.26 -2.56 35.42
C PRO A 26 -4.07 -3.38 35.99
N PRO A 27 -4.33 -4.58 36.55
CA PRO A 27 -3.29 -5.42 37.11
C PRO A 27 -2.30 -5.87 36.04
N ALA A 28 -1.02 -5.82 36.38
CA ALA A 28 0.06 -6.35 35.55
C ALA A 28 -0.13 -7.86 35.33
N LEU A 29 -0.43 -8.24 34.09
CA LEU A 29 -0.43 -9.64 33.65
C LEU A 29 1.03 -10.10 33.56
N ALA A 30 1.45 -10.81 34.61
CA ALA A 30 2.66 -11.58 34.62
C ALA A 30 2.59 -12.73 33.59
N GLY A 31 3.50 -12.69 32.63
CA GLY A 31 4.19 -13.82 32.01
C GLY A 31 3.37 -15.04 31.59
N ARG A 32 3.18 -15.19 30.28
CA ARG A 32 3.45 -16.48 29.62
C ARG A 32 4.53 -16.29 28.58
N GLN A 33 5.73 -16.73 28.95
CA GLN A 33 6.82 -17.01 28.02
C GLN A 33 6.36 -18.15 27.10
N SER A 34 5.90 -17.81 25.89
CA SER A 34 5.82 -18.80 24.82
C SER A 34 7.24 -19.10 24.37
N SER A 35 7.74 -20.22 24.90
CA SER A 35 8.91 -20.96 24.45
C SER A 35 9.06 -20.87 22.93
N LYS A 36 10.17 -20.26 22.48
CA LYS A 36 10.71 -20.39 21.12
C LYS A 36 11.06 -21.87 20.90
N ARG A 37 10.07 -22.68 20.50
CA ARG A 37 10.35 -23.96 19.85
C ARG A 37 10.65 -23.64 18.40
N GLY A 38 11.93 -23.71 18.06
CA GLY A 38 12.40 -23.61 16.69
C GLY A 38 11.64 -24.63 15.84
N ALA A 39 10.76 -24.12 14.98
CA ALA A 39 10.35 -24.85 13.80
C ALA A 39 11.62 -25.00 12.96
N ARG A 40 12.25 -26.18 13.05
CA ARG A 40 13.18 -26.64 12.03
C ARG A 40 12.34 -26.77 10.76
N PHE A 41 12.26 -25.69 9.98
CA PHE A 41 11.81 -25.78 8.60
C PHE A 41 12.76 -26.76 7.92
N ALA A 42 12.22 -27.92 7.55
CA ALA A 42 12.90 -28.80 6.62
C ALA A 42 13.20 -27.94 5.39
N ARG A 43 14.48 -27.77 5.06
CA ARG A 43 14.91 -27.12 3.84
C ARG A 43 14.27 -27.88 2.69
N LEU A 44 13.21 -27.34 2.09
CA LEU A 44 12.92 -27.64 0.69
C LEU A 44 14.05 -26.94 -0.06
N THR A 45 15.12 -27.70 -0.31
CA THR A 45 16.10 -27.31 -1.30
C THR A 45 15.35 -27.09 -2.59
N CYS A 46 15.38 -25.87 -3.13
CA CYS A 46 15.08 -25.64 -4.53
C CYS A 46 15.96 -26.62 -5.31
N GLN A 47 15.35 -27.68 -5.85
CA GLN A 47 16.08 -28.64 -6.67
C GLN A 47 16.44 -27.86 -7.92
N THR A 48 17.70 -27.47 -8.04
CA THR A 48 18.25 -27.00 -9.31
C THR A 48 18.09 -28.16 -10.30
N ALA A 49 17.17 -28.02 -11.24
CA ALA A 49 17.06 -28.94 -12.35
C ALA A 49 18.41 -28.92 -13.11
N PRO A 50 18.98 -30.08 -13.46
CA PRO A 50 20.21 -30.11 -14.25
C PRO A 50 19.93 -29.51 -15.63
N HIS A 51 20.61 -28.42 -15.95
CA HIS A 51 20.63 -27.84 -17.30
C HIS A 51 21.19 -28.89 -18.27
N ASP A 52 20.31 -29.46 -19.10
CA ASP A 52 20.70 -30.33 -20.21
C ASP A 52 21.48 -29.49 -21.24
N ARG A 53 22.74 -29.85 -21.47
CA ARG A 53 23.61 -29.14 -22.44
C ARG A 53 23.24 -29.56 -23.85
N HIS A 54 22.19 -28.97 -24.40
CA HIS A 54 22.05 -28.86 -25.85
C HIS A 54 22.98 -27.75 -26.34
N GLN A 55 24.07 -28.15 -27.01
CA GLN A 55 24.97 -27.26 -27.72
C GLN A 55 24.29 -26.75 -28.99
N ASP A 56 23.50 -25.69 -28.86
CA ASP A 56 23.01 -24.97 -30.03
C ASP A 56 24.02 -23.89 -30.47
N ARG A 57 24.56 -24.11 -31.67
CA ARG A 57 25.41 -23.16 -32.39
C ARG A 57 24.54 -22.00 -32.87
N HIS A 58 24.52 -20.89 -32.14
CA HIS A 58 23.91 -19.65 -32.60
C HIS A 58 24.92 -18.51 -32.68
N GLY A 59 24.88 -17.80 -33.81
CA GLY A 59 25.72 -16.66 -34.12
C GLY A 59 25.61 -15.55 -33.08
N ALA A 60 26.71 -14.83 -32.90
CA ALA A 60 26.86 -13.78 -31.89
C ALA A 60 25.76 -12.71 -32.03
N SER A 61 24.82 -12.73 -31.08
CA SER A 61 23.92 -11.60 -30.82
C SER A 61 24.75 -10.47 -30.16
N PRO A 62 24.51 -9.18 -30.47
CA PRO A 62 25.29 -8.09 -29.89
C PRO A 62 25.18 -8.14 -28.36
N LEU A 63 26.32 -8.10 -27.67
CA LEU A 63 26.41 -8.14 -26.20
C LEU A 63 25.47 -7.10 -25.58
N ARG A 64 24.32 -7.56 -25.08
CA ARG A 64 23.39 -6.74 -24.29
C ARG A 64 24.18 -6.27 -23.06
N ARG A 65 24.23 -4.97 -22.81
CA ARG A 65 24.85 -4.46 -21.57
C ARG A 65 24.10 -5.07 -20.38
N PRO A 66 24.79 -5.69 -19.41
CA PRO A 66 24.13 -6.26 -18.25
C PRO A 66 23.41 -5.14 -17.49
N GLN A 67 22.11 -5.31 -17.28
CA GLN A 67 21.31 -4.39 -16.48
C GLN A 67 21.25 -4.98 -15.08
N MET A 68 22.09 -4.48 -14.19
CA MET A 68 22.09 -4.93 -12.80
C MET A 68 20.83 -4.42 -12.11
N ALA A 69 20.02 -5.33 -11.57
CA ALA A 69 18.85 -5.02 -10.78
C ALA A 69 19.03 -5.52 -9.34
N GLN A 70 18.52 -4.77 -8.38
CA GLN A 70 18.54 -5.13 -6.97
C GLN A 70 17.25 -5.86 -6.63
N TYR A 71 17.39 -7.03 -6.02
CA TYR A 71 16.28 -7.85 -5.55
C TYR A 71 16.32 -7.98 -4.03
N ILE A 72 15.18 -7.82 -3.36
CA ILE A 72 15.03 -8.02 -1.92
C ILE A 72 14.09 -9.20 -1.68
N CYS A 73 14.47 -10.10 -0.78
CA CYS A 73 13.61 -11.19 -0.35
C CYS A 73 12.62 -10.74 0.72
N LEU A 74 11.33 -10.95 0.49
CA LEU A 74 10.27 -10.60 1.45
C LEU A 74 10.25 -11.49 2.69
N SER A 75 10.90 -12.66 2.65
CA SER A 75 10.90 -13.61 3.77
C SER A 75 12.08 -13.45 4.72
N CYS A 76 13.28 -13.12 4.22
CA CYS A 76 14.49 -13.03 5.03
C CYS A 76 15.23 -11.68 4.93
N GLY A 77 14.78 -10.77 4.06
CA GLY A 77 15.42 -9.48 3.84
C GLY A 77 16.78 -9.54 3.13
N SER A 78 17.17 -10.70 2.57
CA SER A 78 18.42 -10.79 1.81
C SER A 78 18.33 -9.97 0.53
N THR A 79 19.40 -9.24 0.23
CA THR A 79 19.50 -8.44 -0.98
C THR A 79 20.51 -9.04 -1.93
N GLU A 80 20.11 -9.19 -3.19
CA GLU A 80 20.93 -9.75 -4.25
C GLU A 80 20.96 -8.76 -5.42
N THR A 81 22.11 -8.62 -6.09
CA THR A 81 22.23 -7.80 -7.30
C THR A 81 22.56 -8.72 -8.46
N LEU A 82 21.65 -8.81 -9.42
CA LEU A 82 21.71 -9.78 -10.52
C LEU A 82 21.45 -9.08 -11.85
N ASP A 83 22.02 -9.62 -12.93
CA ASP A 83 21.80 -9.13 -14.29
C ASP A 83 20.39 -9.52 -14.73
N SER A 84 19.44 -8.56 -14.69
CA SER A 84 18.00 -8.51 -15.09
C SER A 84 17.14 -9.77 -15.27
N MET A 85 17.65 -10.96 -15.02
CA MET A 85 16.94 -12.22 -14.97
C MET A 85 16.26 -12.27 -13.62
N ILE A 86 14.94 -12.36 -13.63
CA ILE A 86 14.13 -12.49 -12.42
C ILE A 86 14.48 -13.84 -11.81
N PRO A 87 15.07 -13.90 -10.61
CA PRO A 87 15.37 -15.17 -9.98
C PRO A 87 14.05 -15.77 -9.46
N ASP A 88 13.84 -17.06 -9.71
CA ASP A 88 12.61 -17.75 -9.30
C ASP A 88 12.40 -17.75 -7.77
N CYS A 89 13.50 -17.67 -7.00
CA CYS A 89 13.46 -17.63 -5.54
C CYS A 89 14.74 -17.04 -4.95
N CYS A 90 14.65 -16.56 -3.71
CA CYS A 90 15.78 -16.12 -2.90
C CYS A 90 16.80 -17.26 -2.69
N SER A 91 18.08 -16.98 -2.96
CA SER A 91 19.16 -17.97 -2.82
C SER A 91 19.39 -18.40 -1.35
N ALA A 92 19.03 -17.54 -0.39
CA ALA A 92 19.25 -17.79 1.03
C ALA A 92 18.14 -18.60 1.71
N CYS A 93 16.88 -18.39 1.33
CA CYS A 93 15.74 -19.00 2.02
C CYS A 93 14.67 -19.61 1.11
N GLY A 94 14.76 -19.45 -0.20
CA GLY A 94 13.74 -19.91 -1.16
C GLY A 94 12.46 -19.06 -1.18
N GLY A 95 12.43 -17.92 -0.48
CA GLY A 95 11.30 -16.99 -0.47
C GLY A 95 11.18 -16.16 -1.75
N SER A 96 10.08 -15.41 -1.86
CA SER A 96 9.82 -14.51 -3.00
C SER A 96 10.77 -13.32 -3.02
N LEU A 97 11.14 -12.88 -4.22
CA LEU A 97 12.02 -11.74 -4.47
C LEU A 97 11.25 -10.61 -5.16
N VAL A 98 11.52 -9.38 -4.74
CA VAL A 98 10.99 -8.17 -5.37
C VAL A 98 12.12 -7.42 -6.03
N ASN A 99 11.92 -7.02 -7.28
CA ASN A 99 12.82 -6.11 -7.98
C ASN A 99 12.58 -4.68 -7.48
N VAL A 100 13.53 -4.13 -6.73
CA VAL A 100 13.38 -2.85 -6.03
C VAL A 100 13.23 -1.70 -7.02
N SER A 101 14.05 -1.64 -8.08
CA SER A 101 13.99 -0.53 -9.02
C SER A 101 12.70 -0.54 -9.84
N ARG A 102 12.19 -1.74 -10.18
CA ARG A 102 10.88 -1.88 -10.82
C ARG A 102 9.76 -1.45 -9.87
N ALA A 103 9.77 -1.93 -8.64
CA ALA A 103 8.76 -1.59 -7.64
C ALA A 103 8.71 -0.07 -7.40
N THR A 104 9.86 0.59 -7.23
CA THR A 104 9.94 2.05 -7.11
C THR A 104 9.35 2.77 -8.31
N ALA A 105 9.63 2.32 -9.53
CA ALA A 105 9.05 2.93 -10.74
C ALA A 105 7.52 2.73 -10.82
N ILE A 106 7.01 1.58 -10.36
CA ILE A 106 5.57 1.34 -10.26
C ILE A 106 4.94 2.27 -9.19
N ALA A 107 5.58 2.38 -8.03
CA ALA A 107 5.18 3.27 -6.94
C ALA A 107 5.08 4.72 -7.38
N GLU A 108 6.05 5.24 -8.13
CA GLU A 108 6.02 6.60 -8.67
C GLU A 108 4.79 6.85 -9.56
N LYS A 109 4.42 5.87 -10.40
CA LYS A 109 3.24 5.96 -11.26
C LYS A 109 1.93 5.86 -10.47
N ASN A 110 1.87 4.95 -9.50
CA ASN A 110 0.71 4.80 -8.62
C ASN A 110 0.49 6.06 -7.79
N ASP A 111 1.55 6.63 -7.25
CA ASP A 111 1.56 7.91 -6.57
C ASP A 111 1.07 9.06 -7.45
N ALA A 112 1.58 9.16 -8.69
CA ALA A 112 1.13 10.17 -9.65
C ALA A 112 -0.37 10.02 -9.94
N PHE A 113 -0.85 8.78 -10.11
CA PHE A 113 -2.25 8.48 -10.33
C PHE A 113 -3.15 8.84 -9.13
N ARG A 114 -2.73 8.54 -7.89
CA ARG A 114 -3.49 8.94 -6.68
C ARG A 114 -3.62 10.45 -6.56
N ARG A 115 -2.51 11.17 -6.78
CA ARG A 115 -2.44 12.62 -6.65
C ARG A 115 -3.20 13.38 -7.74
N GLN A 116 -3.49 12.75 -8.88
CA GLN A 116 -4.20 13.41 -9.98
C GLN A 116 -5.58 13.94 -9.56
N SER A 117 -6.22 13.31 -8.56
CA SER A 117 -7.52 13.73 -8.04
C SER A 117 -7.49 15.11 -7.35
N LEU A 118 -6.31 15.61 -6.99
CA LEU A 118 -6.10 16.92 -6.34
C LEU A 118 -5.71 18.04 -7.32
N THR A 119 -5.38 17.71 -8.57
CA THR A 119 -4.80 18.67 -9.51
C THR A 119 -5.65 18.75 -10.77
N ALA A 120 -5.95 19.97 -11.22
CA ALA A 120 -6.59 20.19 -12.52
C ALA A 120 -5.61 19.78 -13.63
N SER A 121 -5.76 18.54 -14.13
CA SER A 121 -4.99 17.92 -15.21
C SER A 121 -3.47 17.88 -15.02
N ASN A 122 -2.94 16.69 -14.75
CA ASN A 122 -1.54 16.39 -14.99
C ASN A 122 -1.48 15.55 -16.28
N GLU A 123 -1.08 16.15 -17.40
CA GLU A 123 -0.96 15.47 -18.70
C GLU A 123 -0.02 14.25 -18.63
N SER A 124 0.86 14.21 -17.62
CA SER A 124 1.79 13.11 -17.38
C SER A 124 1.28 12.03 -16.43
N ALA A 125 0.09 12.17 -15.84
CA ALA A 125 -0.45 11.15 -14.94
C ALA A 125 -0.95 9.92 -15.73
N PRO A 126 -0.76 8.70 -15.21
CA PRO A 126 -1.26 7.50 -15.88
C PRO A 126 -2.79 7.50 -16.03
N ILE A 127 -3.27 6.87 -17.09
CA ILE A 127 -4.71 6.78 -17.39
C ILE A 127 -5.37 5.76 -16.46
N GLY A 128 -6.55 6.10 -15.95
CA GLY A 128 -7.28 5.20 -15.08
C GLY A 128 -8.66 5.67 -14.65
N ARG A 129 -9.25 4.94 -13.70
CA ARG A 129 -10.53 5.24 -13.08
C ARG A 129 -10.41 5.23 -11.56
N VAL A 130 -11.17 6.11 -10.91
CA VAL A 130 -11.38 6.07 -9.47
C VAL A 130 -12.81 5.58 -9.24
N VAL A 131 -12.96 4.56 -8.41
CA VAL A 131 -14.25 3.99 -8.04
C VAL A 131 -14.35 3.90 -6.52
N MET A 132 -15.59 3.92 -6.04
CA MET A 132 -15.90 3.77 -4.62
C MET A 132 -16.85 2.59 -4.46
N THR A 133 -16.70 1.81 -3.39
CA THR A 133 -17.70 0.79 -3.05
C THR A 133 -19.03 1.45 -2.75
N ARG A 134 -20.11 0.67 -2.85
CA ARG A 134 -21.48 1.18 -2.60
C ARG A 134 -21.61 1.85 -1.23
N ALA A 135 -20.95 1.31 -0.20
CA ALA A 135 -21.00 1.85 1.14
C ALA A 135 -20.34 3.24 1.21
N VAL A 136 -19.15 3.42 0.62
CA VAL A 136 -18.47 4.72 0.53
C VAL A 136 -19.28 5.71 -0.33
N ALA A 137 -19.85 5.26 -1.46
CA ALA A 137 -20.66 6.09 -2.34
C ALA A 137 -22.01 6.51 -1.73
N PHE A 138 -22.47 5.84 -0.67
CA PHE A 138 -23.69 6.21 0.07
C PHE A 138 -23.44 7.31 1.11
N GLU A 139 -22.17 7.55 1.47
CA GLU A 139 -21.80 8.66 2.34
C GLU A 139 -21.98 10.02 1.66
N SER A 140 -21.98 11.09 2.44
CA SER A 140 -22.11 12.46 1.92
C SER A 140 -21.00 12.82 0.92
N GLU A 141 -21.29 13.73 -0.01
CA GLU A 141 -20.29 14.26 -0.95
C GLU A 141 -19.05 14.82 -0.24
N ALA A 142 -19.25 15.49 0.90
CA ALA A 142 -18.15 15.98 1.73
C ALA A 142 -17.25 14.85 2.25
N PHE A 143 -17.84 13.70 2.61
CA PHE A 143 -17.08 12.51 3.00
C PHE A 143 -16.32 11.91 1.81
N GLN A 144 -16.98 11.78 0.66
CA GLN A 144 -16.34 11.23 -0.55
C GLN A 144 -15.16 12.10 -1.00
N LEU A 145 -15.30 13.42 -0.94
CA LEU A 145 -14.20 14.35 -1.22
C LEU A 145 -13.07 14.22 -0.19
N ALA A 146 -13.40 14.16 1.10
CA ALA A 146 -12.40 13.96 2.16
C ALA A 146 -11.66 12.63 2.01
N ALA A 147 -12.35 11.56 1.57
CA ALA A 147 -11.75 10.28 1.26
C ALA A 147 -10.74 10.38 0.11
N MET A 148 -11.13 10.97 -1.03
CA MET A 148 -10.22 11.18 -2.16
C MET A 148 -9.01 12.02 -1.76
N GLN A 149 -9.21 13.07 -0.96
CA GLN A 149 -8.14 13.91 -0.44
C GLN A 149 -7.18 13.17 0.48
N ALA A 150 -7.70 12.34 1.39
CA ALA A 150 -6.88 11.55 2.28
C ALA A 150 -6.03 10.53 1.52
N VAL A 151 -6.62 9.83 0.54
CA VAL A 151 -5.90 8.88 -0.34
C VAL A 151 -4.79 9.58 -1.11
N ALA A 152 -5.07 10.73 -1.71
CA ALA A 152 -4.10 11.46 -2.50
C ALA A 152 -2.98 12.12 -1.67
N ALA A 153 -3.24 12.45 -0.41
CA ALA A 153 -2.28 13.03 0.51
C ALA A 153 -1.38 12.00 1.22
N GLN A 154 -1.71 10.70 1.18
CA GLN A 154 -0.91 9.67 1.83
C GLN A 154 0.46 9.52 1.16
N THR A 155 1.52 9.73 1.94
CA THR A 155 2.93 9.63 1.54
C THR A 155 3.72 8.61 2.34
N ALA A 156 3.21 8.18 3.49
CA ALA A 156 3.83 7.14 4.31
C ALA A 156 3.25 5.77 3.93
N PHE A 157 4.15 4.83 3.65
CA PHE A 157 3.87 3.43 3.39
C PHE A 157 4.73 2.61 4.36
N GLU A 158 4.07 1.80 5.17
CA GLU A 158 4.72 0.92 6.13
C GLU A 158 4.76 -0.49 5.56
N ASP A 159 5.79 -1.27 5.91
CA ASP A 159 6.04 -2.61 5.38
C ASP A 159 4.82 -3.54 5.47
N ASP A 160 3.98 -3.39 6.51
CA ASP A 160 2.77 -4.20 6.70
C ASP A 160 1.69 -3.96 5.63
N ASN A 161 1.63 -2.76 5.06
CA ASN A 161 0.65 -2.37 4.04
C ASN A 161 1.23 -2.29 2.62
N ASP A 162 2.56 -2.28 2.48
CA ASP A 162 3.24 -2.17 1.19
C ASP A 162 4.44 -3.14 1.10
N PRO A 163 4.19 -4.46 1.21
CA PRO A 163 5.27 -5.46 1.22
C PRO A 163 6.08 -5.48 -0.08
N TYR A 164 5.50 -5.01 -1.19
CA TYR A 164 6.15 -5.00 -2.50
C TYR A 164 6.79 -3.65 -2.85
N GLY A 165 6.53 -2.59 -2.08
CA GLY A 165 7.08 -1.25 -2.36
C GLY A 165 6.47 -0.62 -3.61
N GLU A 166 5.26 -1.03 -4.00
CA GLU A 166 4.58 -0.59 -5.23
C GLU A 166 3.53 0.49 -4.96
N HIS A 167 3.28 0.83 -3.69
CA HIS A 167 2.30 1.84 -3.28
C HIS A 167 0.91 1.58 -3.88
N ASP A 168 0.51 0.31 -3.99
CA ASP A 168 -0.74 -0.12 -4.60
C ASP A 168 -1.86 -0.35 -3.58
N PHE A 169 -1.55 -0.32 -2.28
CA PHE A 169 -2.52 -0.46 -1.20
C PHE A 169 -2.24 0.52 -0.06
N GLY A 170 -3.30 0.93 0.64
CA GLY A 170 -3.13 1.75 1.83
C GLY A 170 -4.38 1.89 2.69
N LYS A 171 -4.15 2.44 3.89
CA LYS A 171 -5.17 2.77 4.88
C LYS A 171 -5.11 4.26 5.18
N VAL A 172 -6.26 4.92 5.13
CA VAL A 172 -6.42 6.32 5.52
C VAL A 172 -7.61 6.49 6.44
N THR A 173 -7.68 7.65 7.12
CA THR A 173 -8.85 8.03 7.91
C THR A 173 -9.41 9.32 7.33
N ALA A 174 -10.71 9.34 7.01
CA ALA A 174 -11.42 10.51 6.52
C ALA A 174 -12.63 10.78 7.43
N LEU A 175 -12.75 12.01 7.95
CA LEU A 175 -13.84 12.41 8.86
C LEU A 175 -14.10 11.42 10.02
N GLY A 176 -13.03 10.82 10.56
CA GLY A 176 -13.10 9.88 11.68
C GLY A 176 -13.51 8.44 11.31
N LYS A 177 -13.62 8.10 10.02
CA LYS A 177 -13.82 6.72 9.56
C LYS A 177 -12.57 6.22 8.84
N ASP A 178 -12.20 4.98 9.12
CA ASP A 178 -11.11 4.31 8.43
C ASP A 178 -11.56 3.84 7.04
N LEU A 179 -10.66 3.93 6.08
CA LEU A 179 -10.87 3.53 4.69
C LEU A 179 -9.64 2.75 4.22
N PHE A 180 -9.88 1.74 3.41
CA PHE A 180 -8.85 1.13 2.59
C PHE A 180 -8.94 1.66 1.17
N TRP A 181 -7.81 1.66 0.49
CA TRP A 181 -7.77 1.89 -0.93
C TRP A 181 -6.78 0.93 -1.59
N LYS A 182 -7.05 0.59 -2.84
CA LYS A 182 -6.17 -0.24 -3.65
C LYS A 182 -6.11 0.27 -5.09
N ILE A 183 -4.97 0.13 -5.75
CA ILE A 183 -4.80 0.29 -7.19
C ILE A 183 -4.63 -1.09 -7.83
N ASP A 184 -5.60 -1.46 -8.66
CA ASP A 184 -5.48 -2.61 -9.53
C ASP A 184 -5.00 -2.18 -10.92
N LEU A 185 -4.11 -2.97 -11.52
CA LEU A 185 -3.52 -2.70 -12.83
C LEU A 185 -4.14 -3.60 -13.90
N TYR A 186 -4.88 -3.00 -14.82
CA TYR A 186 -5.57 -3.69 -15.91
C TYR A 186 -4.93 -3.39 -17.27
N ASP A 187 -5.28 -4.19 -18.27
CA ASP A 187 -5.12 -3.88 -19.68
C ASP A 187 -5.94 -2.63 -20.11
N ALA A 188 -5.77 -2.22 -21.36
CA ALA A 188 -6.42 -1.03 -21.93
C ALA A 188 -7.96 -1.06 -21.87
N ASP A 189 -8.55 -2.26 -21.82
CA ASP A 189 -9.99 -2.51 -21.89
C ASP A 189 -10.62 -2.85 -20.52
N TYR A 190 -9.84 -2.88 -19.44
CA TYR A 190 -10.26 -3.31 -18.10
C TYR A 190 -10.79 -4.76 -18.04
N GLN A 191 -10.25 -5.66 -18.85
CA GLN A 191 -10.68 -7.07 -18.87
C GLN A 191 -9.76 -7.98 -18.07
N TYR A 192 -8.45 -7.80 -18.21
CA TYR A 192 -7.44 -8.62 -17.56
C TYR A 192 -6.38 -7.75 -16.89
N GLY A 193 -5.49 -8.37 -16.12
CA GLY A 193 -4.31 -7.70 -15.59
C GLY A 193 -3.34 -7.32 -16.71
N THR A 194 -2.66 -6.18 -16.56
CA THR A 194 -1.60 -5.77 -17.53
C THR A 194 -0.39 -6.71 -17.46
N GLU A 195 0.28 -6.92 -18.59
CA GLU A 195 1.55 -7.66 -18.64
C GLU A 195 2.73 -6.81 -18.13
N ASP A 196 2.70 -5.49 -18.36
CA ASP A 196 3.73 -4.57 -17.90
C ASP A 196 3.14 -3.32 -17.25
N ALA A 197 3.18 -3.28 -15.91
CA ALA A 197 2.79 -2.15 -15.08
C ALA A 197 3.48 -0.81 -15.43
N LEU A 198 4.64 -0.86 -16.10
CA LEU A 198 5.40 0.32 -16.52
C LEU A 198 5.07 0.78 -17.94
N ASP A 199 4.24 0.07 -18.72
CA ASP A 199 3.73 0.54 -20.00
C ASP A 199 2.40 1.28 -19.81
N ASP A 200 2.43 2.61 -19.80
CA ASP A 200 1.22 3.43 -19.61
C ASP A 200 0.29 3.43 -20.82
N ALA A 201 0.77 3.04 -22.01
CA ALA A 201 -0.10 2.93 -23.18
C ALA A 201 -1.07 1.76 -23.01
N GLN A 202 -0.57 0.63 -22.49
CA GLN A 202 -1.32 -0.62 -22.31
C GLN A 202 -1.91 -0.77 -20.92
N THR A 203 -1.40 -0.07 -19.92
CA THR A 203 -1.88 -0.18 -18.53
C THR A 203 -2.98 0.82 -18.23
N ARG A 204 -4.00 0.36 -17.51
CA ARG A 204 -5.03 1.18 -16.89
C ARG A 204 -5.01 0.96 -15.39
N ARG A 205 -5.02 2.06 -14.63
CA ARG A 205 -5.06 2.02 -13.17
C ARG A 205 -6.50 2.12 -12.68
N LEU A 206 -6.90 1.27 -11.76
CA LEU A 206 -8.20 1.33 -11.10
C LEU A 206 -7.98 1.56 -9.61
N LEU A 207 -8.21 2.79 -9.14
CA LEU A 207 -8.19 3.10 -7.71
C LEU A 207 -9.57 2.81 -7.13
N THR A 208 -9.65 1.85 -6.23
CA THR A 208 -10.87 1.53 -5.47
C THR A 208 -10.72 2.07 -4.05
N ILE A 209 -11.69 2.88 -3.61
CA ILE A 209 -11.80 3.35 -2.22
C ILE A 209 -12.95 2.60 -1.54
N MET A 210 -12.68 2.00 -0.39
CA MET A 210 -13.61 1.09 0.28
C MET A 210 -13.50 1.20 1.80
N PHE A 211 -14.54 0.77 2.51
CA PHE A 211 -14.42 0.58 3.96
C PHE A 211 -13.66 -0.71 4.27
N PRO A 212 -13.02 -0.84 5.45
CA PRO A 212 -12.35 -2.08 5.85
C PRO A 212 -13.26 -3.32 5.81
N GLU A 213 -14.56 -3.15 6.04
CA GLU A 213 -15.54 -4.24 6.00
C GLU A 213 -15.88 -4.71 4.56
N ASP A 214 -15.51 -3.94 3.55
CA ASP A 214 -15.68 -4.28 2.14
C ASP A 214 -14.48 -5.08 1.56
N TYR A 215 -13.40 -5.26 2.33
CA TYR A 215 -12.14 -5.93 1.95
C TYR A 215 -11.98 -7.28 2.65
#